data_AF-A0A4Y8VL96-F1
#
_entry.id   AF-A0A4Y8VL96-F1
#
_cell.length_a   1.000
_cell.length_b   1.000
_cell.length_c   1.000
_cell.angle_alpha   90.00
_cell.angle_beta   90.00
_cell.angle_gamma   90.00
#
_symmetry.space_group_name_H-M   'P 1'
#
loop_
_entity.id
_entity.type
_entity.pdbx_description
1 polymer ?
#
loop_
_entity_poly.entity_id
_entity_poly.type
_entity_poly.pdbx_seq_one_letter_code
_entity_poly.pdbx_strand_id
1 'polypeptide(L)'
;MDNFNKAKEYADGKVVEELNQVVADAYQAGYNAGYQDGINKVVKDSALEKTEYVDLGLPSGTLWASSYVEDEKGNAIYLTQEESKAYNLPTLEQWDELRRKCKWNENTEKNWTEYGNYYYHSWAICLGPNGNKITFELTGLYKEFSHCSQTGEALFWLKDSDGCGRNSAKITLNDLELDTNSTFSGYKLCLRTVK
;
A
#
# COMPACT_ATOMS: atom_id res chain seq x y z
N MET A 1 33.37 -59.94 -11.14
CA MET A 1 33.29 -58.50 -10.80
C MET A 1 31.85 -58.06 -11.02
N ASP A 2 31.14 -57.92 -9.91
CA ASP A 2 29.68 -57.96 -9.81
C ASP A 2 28.97 -56.76 -10.46
N ASN A 3 28.01 -57.06 -11.34
CA ASN A 3 27.04 -56.10 -11.86
C ASN A 3 26.26 -55.38 -10.74
N PHE A 4 26.12 -56.01 -9.57
CA PHE A 4 25.49 -55.40 -8.39
C PHE A 4 26.26 -54.18 -7.85
N ASN A 5 27.59 -54.19 -7.86
CA ASN A 5 28.38 -53.05 -7.39
C ASN A 5 28.26 -51.85 -8.34
N LYS A 6 28.20 -52.10 -9.66
CA LYS A 6 28.02 -51.03 -10.66
C LYS A 6 26.63 -50.39 -10.61
N ALA A 7 25.59 -51.18 -10.37
CA ALA A 7 24.23 -50.65 -10.23
C ALA A 7 24.06 -49.79 -8.97
N LYS A 8 24.73 -50.16 -7.87
CA LYS A 8 24.74 -49.40 -6.63
C LYS A 8 25.50 -48.08 -6.76
N GLU A 9 26.70 -48.10 -7.33
CA GLU A 9 27.48 -46.88 -7.58
C GLU A 9 26.75 -45.90 -8.52
N TYR A 10 26.04 -46.41 -9.53
CA TYR A 10 25.22 -45.58 -10.42
C TYR A 10 24.03 -44.93 -9.69
N ALA A 11 23.33 -45.69 -8.84
CA ALA A 11 22.22 -45.16 -8.05
C ALA A 11 22.71 -44.11 -7.04
N ASP A 12 23.81 -44.38 -6.33
CA ASP A 12 24.39 -43.44 -5.36
C ASP A 12 24.87 -42.15 -6.05
N GLY A 13 25.47 -42.24 -7.23
CA GLY A 13 25.88 -41.08 -8.03
C GLY A 13 24.71 -40.20 -8.47
N LYS A 14 23.61 -40.81 -8.91
CA LYS A 14 22.40 -40.08 -9.33
C LYS A 14 21.70 -39.38 -8.16
N VAL A 15 21.67 -40.01 -6.99
CA VAL A 15 21.11 -39.41 -5.77
C VAL A 15 21.93 -38.20 -5.32
N VAL A 16 23.26 -38.25 -5.42
CA VAL A 16 24.14 -37.11 -5.10
C VAL A 16 23.95 -35.95 -6.08
N GLU A 17 23.78 -36.23 -7.36
CA GLU A 17 23.52 -35.21 -8.39
C GLU A 17 22.18 -34.50 -8.16
N GLU A 18 21.11 -35.25 -7.88
CA GLU A 18 19.80 -34.69 -7.54
C GLU A 18 19.84 -33.87 -6.24
N LEU A 19 20.59 -34.31 -5.22
CA LEU A 19 20.76 -33.53 -3.98
C LEU A 19 21.51 -32.21 -4.22
N ASN A 20 22.57 -32.25 -5.03
CA ASN A 20 23.36 -31.07 -5.34
C ASN A 20 22.54 -30.03 -6.13
N GLN A 21 21.67 -30.49 -7.03
CA GLN A 21 20.76 -29.62 -7.76
C GLN A 21 19.76 -28.94 -6.81
N VAL A 22 19.15 -29.69 -5.89
CA VAL A 22 18.23 -29.13 -4.87
C VAL A 22 18.93 -28.10 -4.00
N VAL A 23 20.18 -28.33 -3.59
CA VAL A 23 20.96 -27.37 -2.79
C VAL A 23 21.29 -26.11 -3.60
N ALA A 24 21.67 -26.25 -4.88
CA ALA A 24 21.95 -25.11 -5.75
C ALA A 24 20.71 -24.26 -6.01
N ASP A 25 19.56 -24.89 -6.28
CA ASP A 25 18.29 -24.21 -6.50
C ASP A 25 17.83 -23.46 -5.24
N ALA A 26 17.97 -24.08 -4.06
CA ALA A 26 17.67 -23.44 -2.78
C ALA A 26 18.58 -22.22 -2.52
N TYR A 27 19.88 -22.33 -2.82
CA TYR A 27 20.82 -21.22 -2.68
C TYR A 27 20.50 -20.06 -3.63
N GLN A 28 20.19 -20.36 -4.90
CA GLN A 28 19.83 -19.37 -5.90
C GLN A 28 18.49 -18.69 -5.57
N ALA A 29 17.50 -19.44 -5.10
CA ALA A 29 16.23 -18.89 -4.63
C ALA A 29 16.44 -17.95 -3.44
N GLY A 30 17.26 -18.34 -2.45
CA GLY A 30 17.59 -17.51 -1.30
C GLY A 30 18.34 -16.23 -1.69
N TYR A 31 19.30 -16.31 -2.61
CA TYR A 31 20.02 -15.15 -3.14
C TYR A 31 19.09 -14.18 -3.87
N ASN A 32 18.22 -14.70 -4.76
CA ASN A 32 17.26 -13.88 -5.48
C ASN A 32 16.24 -13.22 -4.54
N ALA A 33 15.75 -13.94 -3.53
CA ALA A 33 14.86 -13.39 -2.52
C ALA A 33 15.53 -12.25 -1.74
N GLY A 34 16.76 -12.47 -1.24
CA GLY A 34 17.51 -11.44 -0.51
C GLY A 34 17.84 -10.21 -1.35
N TYR A 35 18.16 -10.40 -2.63
CA TYR A 35 18.39 -9.30 -3.56
C TYR A 35 17.11 -8.49 -3.80
N GLN A 36 15.98 -9.15 -4.02
CA GLN A 36 14.68 -8.48 -4.19
C GLN A 36 14.23 -7.76 -2.91
N ASP A 37 14.45 -8.35 -1.73
CA ASP A 37 14.17 -7.70 -0.45
C ASP A 37 15.02 -6.43 -0.27
N GLY A 38 16.29 -6.48 -0.66
CA GLY A 38 17.18 -5.32 -0.66
C GLY A 38 16.67 -4.20 -1.56
N ILE A 39 16.27 -4.51 -2.79
CA ILE A 39 15.69 -3.54 -3.73
C ILE A 39 14.38 -2.96 -3.18
N ASN A 40 13.47 -3.81 -2.68
CA ASN A 40 12.20 -3.37 -2.11
C ASN A 40 12.39 -2.44 -0.92
N LYS A 41 13.40 -2.69 -0.08
CA LYS A 41 13.76 -1.80 1.03
C LYS A 41 14.24 -0.44 0.55
N VAL A 42 15.14 -0.40 -0.44
CA VAL A 42 15.64 0.87 -1.02
C VAL A 42 14.51 1.68 -1.65
N VAL A 43 13.62 1.02 -2.39
CA VAL A 43 12.44 1.66 -3.00
C VAL A 43 11.52 2.25 -1.94
N LYS A 44 11.26 1.48 -0.87
CA LYS A 44 10.45 1.94 0.27
C LYS A 44 11.08 3.17 0.95
N ASP A 45 12.36 3.11 1.27
CA ASP A 45 13.06 4.19 1.97
C ASP A 45 13.04 5.47 1.12
N SER A 46 13.30 5.36 -0.19
CA SER A 46 13.20 6.46 -1.17
C SER A 46 11.79 7.07 -1.24
N ALA A 47 10.74 6.25 -1.22
CA ALA A 47 9.35 6.72 -1.23
C ALA A 47 8.98 7.47 0.07
N LEU A 48 9.48 7.00 1.22
CA LEU A 48 9.24 7.64 2.52
C LEU A 48 10.02 8.94 2.72
N GLU A 49 11.22 9.06 2.15
CA GLU A 49 12.01 10.30 2.22
C GLU A 49 11.33 11.48 1.51
N LYS A 50 10.62 11.21 0.41
CA LYS A 50 9.88 12.24 -0.34
C LYS A 50 8.54 12.60 0.31
N THR A 51 8.05 11.76 1.22
CA THR A 51 6.77 11.97 1.87
C THR A 51 6.90 13.07 2.92
N GLU A 52 6.26 14.21 2.69
CA GLU A 52 6.13 15.28 3.67
C GLU A 52 5.09 14.91 4.73
N TYR A 53 5.38 15.21 6.00
CA TYR A 53 4.47 14.95 7.12
C TYR A 53 4.04 16.28 7.74
N VAL A 54 2.73 16.41 7.94
CA VAL A 54 2.08 17.64 8.38
C VAL A 54 1.52 17.44 9.78
N ASP A 55 1.87 18.35 10.68
CA ASP A 55 1.20 18.48 11.98
C ASP A 55 -0.15 19.17 11.77
N LEU A 56 -1.24 18.46 12.04
CA LEU A 56 -2.60 18.99 11.94
C LEU A 56 -3.10 19.57 13.27
N GLY A 57 -2.28 19.57 14.34
CA GLY A 57 -2.69 20.02 15.67
C GLY A 57 -3.63 19.03 16.34
N LEU A 58 -3.46 17.74 16.05
CA LEU A 58 -4.23 16.67 16.68
C LEU A 58 -3.76 16.45 18.12
N PRO A 59 -4.67 16.15 19.06
CA PRO A 59 -4.31 15.85 20.45
C PRO A 59 -3.26 14.76 20.62
N SER A 60 -3.27 13.73 19.77
CA SER A 60 -2.25 12.67 19.77
C SER A 60 -0.85 13.13 19.37
N GLY A 61 -0.72 14.31 18.74
CA GLY A 61 0.52 14.76 18.12
C GLY A 61 0.91 13.99 16.85
N THR A 62 0.02 13.12 16.33
CA THR A 62 0.28 12.33 15.12
C THR A 62 0.52 13.25 13.93
N LEU A 63 1.63 13.04 13.22
CA LEU A 63 1.91 13.71 11.97
C LEU A 63 1.40 12.87 10.80
N TRP A 64 0.66 13.48 9.90
CA TRP A 64 0.05 12.78 8.75
C TRP A 64 0.79 13.10 7.46
N ALA A 65 1.02 12.09 6.62
CA ALA A 65 1.56 12.30 5.28
C ALA A 65 0.66 13.25 4.46
N SER A 66 1.28 14.23 3.78
CA SER A 66 0.57 15.24 2.97
C SER A 66 -0.11 14.63 1.74
N SER A 67 0.56 13.68 1.08
CA SER A 67 0.07 12.87 -0.05
C SER A 67 0.07 11.37 0.30
N TYR A 68 -0.39 10.54 -0.63
CA TYR A 68 -0.16 9.10 -0.59
C TYR A 68 1.33 8.80 -0.80
N VAL A 69 1.77 7.61 -0.42
CA VAL A 69 3.12 7.15 -0.75
C VAL A 69 3.20 6.96 -2.27
N GLU A 70 4.17 7.62 -2.89
CA GLU A 70 4.36 7.64 -4.35
C GLU A 70 5.66 6.93 -4.76
N ASP A 71 5.65 6.37 -5.96
CA ASP A 71 6.84 5.80 -6.59
C ASP A 71 7.79 6.90 -7.12
N GLU A 72 8.92 6.50 -7.71
CA GLU A 72 9.90 7.44 -8.26
C GLU A 72 9.35 8.34 -9.38
N LYS A 73 8.24 7.95 -10.00
CA LYS A 73 7.55 8.67 -11.08
C LYS A 73 6.40 9.54 -10.56
N GLY A 74 6.17 9.59 -9.25
CA GLY A 74 5.09 10.36 -8.63
C GLY A 74 3.71 9.69 -8.70
N ASN A 75 3.65 8.38 -8.95
CA ASN A 75 2.38 7.64 -8.94
C ASN A 75 2.14 7.00 -7.57
N ALA A 76 0.91 7.05 -7.07
CA ALA A 76 0.55 6.37 -5.83
C ALA A 76 0.89 4.87 -5.91
N ILE A 77 1.54 4.35 -4.87
CA ILE A 77 1.88 2.93 -4.76
C ILE A 77 0.68 2.17 -4.21
N TYR A 78 0.30 1.09 -4.89
CA TYR A 78 -0.76 0.17 -4.45
C TYR A 78 -0.13 -1.14 -3.98
N LEU A 79 -0.37 -1.50 -2.73
CA LEU A 79 0.16 -2.71 -2.10
C LEU A 79 -0.95 -3.59 -1.55
N THR A 80 -0.66 -4.89 -1.40
CA THR A 80 -1.51 -5.79 -0.61
C THR A 80 -1.44 -5.41 0.87
N GLN A 81 -2.39 -5.89 1.67
CA GLN A 81 -2.37 -5.67 3.11
C GLN A 81 -1.07 -6.20 3.74
N GLU A 82 -0.57 -7.36 3.32
CA GLU A 82 0.66 -7.94 3.87
C GLU A 82 1.90 -7.08 3.55
N GLU A 83 2.06 -6.67 2.29
CA GLU A 83 3.15 -5.77 1.87
C GLU A 83 3.08 -4.41 2.59
N SER A 84 1.87 -3.91 2.86
CA SER A 84 1.66 -2.63 3.52
C SER A 84 2.12 -2.60 4.99
N LYS A 85 2.22 -3.75 5.65
CA LYS A 85 2.68 -3.86 7.06
C LYS A 85 4.11 -3.37 7.25
N ALA A 86 4.90 -3.30 6.17
CA ALA A 86 6.23 -2.70 6.22
C ALA A 86 6.18 -1.19 6.50
N TYR A 87 5.05 -0.52 6.27
CA TYR A 87 4.89 0.93 6.41
C TYR A 87 4.23 1.30 7.73
N ASN A 88 4.46 2.54 8.18
CA ASN A 88 3.78 3.09 9.36
C ASN A 88 2.36 3.51 8.99
N LEU A 89 1.47 2.51 8.91
CA LEU A 89 0.05 2.72 8.66
C LEU A 89 -0.64 3.33 9.88
N PRO A 90 -1.61 4.24 9.68
CA PRO A 90 -2.43 4.78 10.75
C PRO A 90 -3.26 3.67 11.40
N THR A 91 -3.40 3.73 12.72
CA THR A 91 -4.35 2.89 13.44
C THR A 91 -5.78 3.36 13.24
N LEU A 92 -6.74 2.50 13.59
CA LEU A 92 -8.14 2.88 13.62
C LEU A 92 -8.39 4.09 14.53
N GLU A 93 -7.72 4.16 15.69
CA GLU A 93 -7.83 5.28 16.63
C GLU A 93 -7.32 6.59 16.04
N GLN A 94 -6.18 6.56 15.33
CA GLN A 94 -5.63 7.74 14.66
C GLN A 94 -6.55 8.23 13.55
N TRP A 95 -7.11 7.32 12.76
CA TRP A 95 -8.10 7.68 11.75
C TRP A 95 -9.38 8.25 12.37
N ASP A 96 -9.88 7.65 13.45
CA ASP A 96 -11.02 8.14 14.22
C ASP A 96 -10.78 9.54 14.78
N GLU A 97 -9.58 9.82 15.29
CA GLU A 97 -9.18 11.13 15.76
C GLU A 97 -9.17 12.15 14.62
N LEU A 98 -8.49 11.85 13.51
CA LEU A 98 -8.43 12.72 12.34
C LEU A 98 -9.84 13.08 11.85
N ARG A 99 -10.71 12.08 11.77
CA ARG A 99 -12.10 12.20 11.32
C ARG A 99 -12.96 13.07 12.25
N ARG A 100 -12.76 12.99 13.57
CA ARG A 100 -13.54 13.74 14.57
C ARG A 100 -12.97 15.13 14.89
N LYS A 101 -11.66 15.32 14.76
CA LYS A 101 -10.96 16.53 15.21
C LYS A 101 -10.71 17.51 14.07
N CYS A 102 -10.58 17.05 12.84
CA CYS A 102 -10.41 17.91 11.68
C CYS A 102 -11.76 18.34 11.09
N LYS A 103 -11.74 19.46 10.37
CA LYS A 103 -12.83 19.85 9.47
C LYS A 103 -12.58 19.26 8.10
N TRP A 104 -13.65 18.80 7.47
CA TRP A 104 -13.58 18.16 6.16
C TRP A 104 -14.41 18.95 5.16
N ASN A 105 -13.84 19.16 3.97
CA ASN A 105 -14.50 19.79 2.85
C ASN A 105 -14.21 19.01 1.58
N GLU A 106 -15.20 18.88 0.71
CA GLU A 106 -14.97 18.47 -0.68
C GLU A 106 -14.51 19.68 -1.49
N ASN A 107 -13.61 19.45 -2.44
CA ASN A 107 -13.36 20.40 -3.51
C ASN A 107 -13.40 19.69 -4.85
N THR A 108 -13.89 20.41 -5.86
CA THR A 108 -13.97 19.92 -7.24
C THR A 108 -13.62 21.05 -8.19
N GLU A 109 -12.79 20.76 -9.18
CA GLU A 109 -12.44 21.69 -10.27
C GLU A 109 -12.70 21.06 -11.64
N LYS A 110 -12.96 21.92 -12.63
CA LYS A 110 -13.21 21.52 -14.00
C LYS A 110 -11.92 21.68 -14.81
N ASN A 111 -11.36 20.57 -15.27
CA ASN A 111 -10.14 20.54 -16.06
C ASN A 111 -10.46 20.31 -17.54
N TRP A 112 -9.95 21.19 -18.39
CA TRP A 112 -10.14 21.12 -19.84
C TRP A 112 -8.98 20.35 -20.48
N THR A 113 -9.30 19.49 -21.45
CA THR A 113 -8.32 18.81 -22.27
C THR A 113 -8.00 19.65 -23.50
N GLU A 114 -6.83 19.41 -24.10
CA GLU A 114 -6.38 20.08 -25.32
C GLU A 114 -7.38 19.91 -26.50
N TYR A 115 -8.20 18.86 -26.47
CA TYR A 115 -9.19 18.52 -27.49
C TYR A 115 -10.58 19.10 -27.22
N GLY A 116 -10.72 19.99 -26.24
CA GLY A 116 -12.00 20.66 -25.92
C GLY A 116 -12.98 19.82 -25.09
N ASN A 117 -12.57 18.64 -24.63
CA ASN A 117 -13.33 17.89 -23.62
C ASN A 117 -12.98 18.41 -22.21
N TYR A 118 -13.76 18.04 -21.21
CA TYR A 118 -13.42 18.33 -19.82
C TYR A 118 -13.66 17.11 -18.93
N TYR A 119 -12.95 17.08 -17.81
CA TYR A 119 -13.21 16.17 -16.71
C TYR A 119 -13.26 16.96 -15.40
N TYR A 120 -13.94 16.41 -14.41
CA TYR A 120 -13.92 16.95 -13.06
C TYR A 120 -12.80 16.27 -12.27
N HIS A 121 -12.00 17.08 -11.59
CA HIS A 121 -11.05 16.63 -10.60
C HIS A 121 -11.62 16.94 -9.23
N SER A 122 -11.80 15.92 -8.39
CA SER A 122 -12.46 16.04 -7.09
C SER A 122 -11.56 15.45 -6.01
N TRP A 123 -11.50 16.09 -4.85
CA TRP A 123 -10.70 15.63 -3.71
C TRP A 123 -11.28 16.11 -2.37
N ALA A 124 -10.89 15.42 -1.29
CA ALA A 124 -11.21 15.87 0.07
C ALA A 124 -10.08 16.72 0.64
N ILE A 125 -10.44 17.76 1.38
CA ILE A 125 -9.55 18.61 2.16
C ILE A 125 -9.80 18.33 3.64
N CYS A 126 -8.75 17.96 4.36
CA CYS A 126 -8.76 17.78 5.80
C CYS A 126 -8.01 18.94 6.45
N LEU A 127 -8.72 19.79 7.18
CA LEU A 127 -8.19 20.96 7.85
C LEU A 127 -8.06 20.68 9.35
N GLY A 128 -6.82 20.67 9.83
CA GLY A 128 -6.47 20.44 11.22
C GLY A 128 -6.88 21.60 12.14
N PRO A 129 -7.07 21.35 13.45
CA PRO A 129 -7.33 22.39 14.45
C PRO A 129 -6.35 23.57 14.45
N ASN A 130 -5.08 23.34 14.07
CA ASN A 130 -4.05 24.38 13.98
C ASN A 130 -4.07 25.19 12.66
N GLY A 131 -4.97 24.85 11.72
CA GLY A 131 -5.09 25.52 10.42
C GLY A 131 -4.25 24.91 9.30
N ASN A 132 -3.38 23.93 9.60
CA ASN A 132 -2.69 23.17 8.56
C ASN A 132 -3.67 22.21 7.87
N LYS A 133 -3.35 21.82 6.63
CA LYS A 133 -4.22 20.95 5.84
C LYS A 133 -3.46 19.87 5.11
N ILE A 134 -4.16 18.77 4.85
CA ILE A 134 -3.76 17.73 3.89
C ILE A 134 -4.93 17.47 2.92
N THR A 135 -4.63 16.92 1.76
CA THR A 135 -5.64 16.60 0.73
C THR A 135 -5.67 15.11 0.47
N PHE A 136 -6.85 14.58 0.16
CA PHE A 136 -7.10 13.19 -0.20
C PHE A 136 -7.63 13.14 -1.62
N GLU A 137 -6.71 12.81 -2.54
CA GLU A 137 -7.06 12.52 -3.93
C GLU A 137 -7.91 11.26 -4.01
N LEU A 138 -8.84 11.24 -4.96
CA LEU A 138 -9.59 10.03 -5.27
C LEU A 138 -8.63 9.00 -5.86
N THR A 139 -8.35 7.96 -5.09
CA THR A 139 -7.45 6.87 -5.49
C THR A 139 -8.16 5.69 -6.10
N GLY A 140 -9.50 5.80 -6.24
CA GLY A 140 -10.43 4.76 -6.67
C GLY A 140 -9.99 4.02 -7.92
N LEU A 141 -9.15 3.02 -7.72
CA LEU A 141 -8.83 1.94 -8.63
C LEU A 141 -8.66 0.72 -7.73
N TYR A 142 -9.68 -0.11 -7.66
CA TYR A 142 -9.47 -1.49 -7.22
C TYR A 142 -9.77 -2.44 -8.37
N LYS A 143 -8.89 -3.44 -8.53
CA LYS A 143 -9.00 -4.45 -9.57
C LYS A 143 -9.84 -5.59 -9.03
N GLU A 144 -11.07 -5.73 -9.51
CA GLU A 144 -11.92 -6.87 -9.20
C GLU A 144 -11.90 -7.82 -10.40
N PHE A 145 -11.21 -8.95 -10.23
CA PHE A 145 -11.02 -10.08 -11.18
C PHE A 145 -10.53 -9.73 -12.60
N SER A 146 -11.26 -8.92 -13.37
CA SER A 146 -10.95 -8.54 -14.76
C SER A 146 -11.34 -7.10 -15.14
N HIS A 147 -11.95 -6.31 -14.24
CA HIS A 147 -12.33 -4.92 -14.50
C HIS A 147 -11.64 -3.97 -13.52
N CYS A 148 -11.20 -2.82 -14.02
CA CYS A 148 -10.71 -1.72 -13.23
C CYS A 148 -11.86 -0.73 -13.09
N SER A 149 -12.52 -0.74 -11.93
CA SER A 149 -13.63 0.17 -11.65
C SER A 149 -13.09 1.36 -10.88
N GLN A 150 -13.35 2.57 -11.39
CA GLN A 150 -13.07 3.79 -10.65
C GLN A 150 -14.18 4.01 -9.61
N THR A 151 -13.82 3.99 -8.33
CA THR A 151 -14.72 4.53 -7.30
C THR A 151 -14.45 6.02 -7.14
N GLY A 152 -15.51 6.81 -6.92
CA GLY A 152 -15.40 8.21 -6.52
C GLY A 152 -14.95 8.35 -5.05
N GLU A 153 -14.07 7.45 -4.59
CA GLU A 153 -13.70 7.29 -3.19
C GLU A 153 -12.18 7.34 -3.02
N ALA A 154 -11.73 7.93 -1.91
CA ALA A 154 -10.35 7.83 -1.46
C ALA A 154 -10.24 6.66 -0.49
N LEU A 155 -9.41 5.66 -0.80
CA LEU A 155 -9.28 4.40 -0.07
C LEU A 155 -7.83 4.12 0.26
N PHE A 156 -7.51 3.80 1.52
CA PHE A 156 -6.15 3.44 1.94
C PHE A 156 -6.13 2.45 3.10
N TRP A 157 -5.01 1.76 3.26
CA TRP A 157 -4.83 0.79 4.34
C TRP A 157 -4.72 1.45 5.72
N LEU A 158 -5.39 0.85 6.70
CA LEU A 158 -5.19 1.05 8.13
C LEU A 158 -4.37 -0.11 8.70
N LYS A 159 -3.70 0.14 9.81
CA LYS A 159 -3.07 -0.92 10.61
C LYS A 159 -4.17 -1.79 11.21
N ASP A 160 -4.22 -3.04 10.77
CA ASP A 160 -5.14 -4.05 11.30
C ASP A 160 -4.68 -4.45 12.72
N SER A 161 -5.34 -3.91 13.74
CA SER A 161 -4.98 -4.11 15.14
C SER A 161 -5.93 -5.05 15.90
N ASP A 162 -7.16 -5.22 15.44
CA ASP A 162 -8.25 -5.68 16.31
C ASP A 162 -8.89 -7.00 15.87
N GLY A 163 -8.45 -7.60 14.75
CA GLY A 163 -9.04 -8.84 14.21
C GLY A 163 -10.52 -8.70 13.79
N CYS A 164 -11.07 -7.49 13.89
CA CYS A 164 -12.45 -7.14 13.55
C CYS A 164 -12.65 -6.85 12.06
N GLY A 165 -11.61 -7.08 11.23
CA GLY A 165 -11.65 -6.91 9.78
C GLY A 165 -11.59 -5.46 9.29
N ARG A 166 -11.53 -4.46 10.18
CA ARG A 166 -11.40 -3.05 9.80
C ARG A 166 -9.96 -2.71 9.43
N ASN A 167 -9.60 -3.05 8.19
CA ASN A 167 -8.26 -2.87 7.67
C ASN A 167 -8.11 -1.66 6.75
N SER A 168 -9.17 -0.89 6.48
CA SER A 168 -9.13 0.21 5.53
C SER A 168 -9.94 1.42 5.97
N ALA A 169 -9.54 2.59 5.48
CA ALA A 169 -10.28 3.84 5.61
C ALA A 169 -10.83 4.26 4.25
N LYS A 170 -12.02 4.85 4.28
CA LYS A 170 -12.76 5.27 3.08
C LYS A 170 -13.30 6.69 3.23
N ILE A 171 -13.16 7.46 2.16
CA ILE A 171 -13.70 8.82 2.02
C ILE A 171 -14.53 8.88 0.75
N THR A 172 -15.83 9.17 0.87
CA THR A 172 -16.74 9.35 -0.26
C THR A 172 -17.09 10.82 -0.41
N LEU A 173 -16.81 11.45 -1.56
CA LEU A 173 -16.94 12.91 -1.68
C LEU A 173 -18.39 13.41 -1.77
N ASN A 174 -19.26 12.70 -2.51
CA ASN A 174 -20.64 13.15 -2.81
C ASN A 174 -21.51 13.47 -1.57
N ASP A 175 -21.20 12.91 -0.40
CA ASP A 175 -21.85 13.20 0.88
C ASP A 175 -20.83 13.40 2.03
N LEU A 176 -19.54 13.49 1.68
CA LEU A 176 -18.39 13.48 2.59
C LEU A 176 -18.52 12.44 3.71
N GLU A 177 -18.75 11.19 3.32
CA GLU A 177 -18.83 10.08 4.26
C GLU A 177 -17.43 9.54 4.56
N LEU A 178 -17.11 9.46 5.86
CA LEU A 178 -15.84 8.99 6.37
C LEU A 178 -16.08 7.68 7.13
N ASP A 179 -15.72 6.55 6.52
CA ASP A 179 -16.06 5.20 7.00
C ASP A 179 -14.81 4.35 7.31
N THR A 180 -15.02 3.37 8.18
CA THR A 180 -14.08 2.35 8.65
C THR A 180 -14.66 0.94 8.58
N ASN A 181 -15.94 0.80 8.21
CA ASN A 181 -16.72 -0.43 8.43
C ASN A 181 -16.57 -1.50 7.35
N SER A 182 -15.81 -1.27 6.29
CA SER A 182 -15.58 -2.28 5.26
C SER A 182 -14.25 -2.98 5.48
N THR A 183 -14.31 -4.29 5.75
CA THR A 183 -13.20 -5.18 5.42
C THR A 183 -12.97 -5.07 3.93
N PHE A 184 -11.87 -4.42 3.53
CA PHE A 184 -11.51 -4.39 2.12
C PHE A 184 -10.92 -5.75 1.76
N SER A 185 -11.70 -6.53 1.00
CA SER A 185 -11.32 -7.84 0.47
C SER A 185 -10.61 -7.74 -0.89
N GLY A 186 -10.47 -6.52 -1.44
CA GLY A 186 -9.79 -6.29 -2.70
C GLY A 186 -8.28 -6.48 -2.62
N TYR A 187 -7.62 -6.49 -3.78
CA TYR A 187 -6.23 -6.96 -3.88
C TYR A 187 -5.21 -5.95 -3.34
N LYS A 188 -5.31 -4.67 -3.70
CA LYS A 188 -4.33 -3.63 -3.33
C LYS A 188 -4.98 -2.28 -3.08
N LEU A 189 -4.49 -1.55 -2.08
CA LEU A 189 -4.84 -0.14 -1.81
C LEU A 189 -3.58 0.72 -1.71
N CYS A 190 -3.77 2.03 -1.82
CA CYS A 190 -2.69 2.97 -1.57
C CYS A 190 -2.40 3.13 -0.08
N LEU A 191 -1.29 3.81 0.20
CA LEU A 191 -0.76 4.00 1.54
C LEU A 191 -0.84 5.46 1.94
N ARG A 192 -1.46 5.75 3.07
CA ARG A 192 -1.32 7.02 3.78
C ARG A 192 -0.60 6.74 5.08
N THR A 193 0.62 7.24 5.26
CA THR A 193 1.43 6.92 6.45
C THR A 193 1.38 8.01 7.52
N VAL A 194 1.75 7.63 8.74
CA VAL A 194 1.86 8.53 9.89
C VAL A 194 3.23 8.45 10.58
N LYS A 195 3.55 9.47 11.39
CA LYS A 195 4.71 9.52 12.30
C LYS A 195 4.27 9.92 13.70
#